data_AF-A0A4T0X0W7-F1
#
_entry.id   AF-A0A4T0X0W7-F1
#
_cell.length_a   1.000
_cell.length_b   1.000
_cell.length_c   1.000
_cell.angle_alpha   90.00
_cell.angle_beta   90.00
_cell.angle_gamma   90.00
#
_symmetry.space_group_name_H-M   'P 1'
#
loop_
_entity.id
_entity.type
_entity.pdbx_description
1 polymer ?
#
loop_
_entity_poly.entity_id
_entity_poly.type
_entity_poly.pdbx_seq_one_letter_code
_entity_poly.pdbx_strand_id
1 'polypeptide(L)'
;MNYALGVEVQPLLATITIVTIITYIFTYLINREKCSNWIASKFLGDKDSIKKLSVLSKERRQIELERNSISAQDQYAKWTKLNRKLNKLNDEITGLSEKISSEQSKHINTISRLIMIVQNAPMYFVKFWYARTPVLLFIQNTPYSWKIPFPLSYLMRMPMGQRNSVSALFWCMAVEGVLSVIHTFGVDFYKHFCNTEPIVAEAKAPTEEKI
;
A
#
# COMPACT_ATOMS: atom_id res chain seq x y z
N MET A 1 46.00 -15.20 6.99
CA MET A 1 45.19 -14.42 6.04
C MET A 1 44.68 -13.22 6.82
N ASN A 2 45.40 -12.10 6.65
CA ASN A 2 45.42 -10.99 7.58
C ASN A 2 44.18 -10.12 7.43
N TYR A 3 43.34 -10.05 8.48
CA TYR A 3 42.35 -9.00 8.64
C TYR A 3 43.04 -7.72 9.13
N ALA A 4 43.99 -7.23 8.33
CA ALA A 4 44.59 -5.91 8.49
C ALA A 4 43.68 -4.89 7.80
N LEU A 5 42.57 -4.57 8.45
CA LEU A 5 41.75 -3.38 8.21
C LEU A 5 40.94 -3.19 9.48
N GLY A 6 41.53 -2.48 10.44
CA GLY A 6 40.85 -1.90 11.59
C GLY A 6 39.89 -0.79 11.17
N VAL A 7 39.04 -1.05 10.18
CA VAL A 7 37.81 -0.30 10.00
C VAL A 7 36.86 -0.89 11.03
N GLU A 8 36.77 -0.17 12.13
CA GLU A 8 35.95 -0.47 13.30
C GLU A 8 34.59 -1.05 12.86
N VAL A 9 34.22 -2.22 13.40
CA VAL A 9 32.93 -2.86 13.11
C VAL A 9 31.74 -1.97 13.54
N GLN A 10 32.00 -1.04 14.46
CA GLN A 10 31.04 -0.10 15.04
C GLN A 10 30.51 0.97 14.06
N PRO A 11 31.32 1.75 13.33
CA PRO A 11 30.84 2.67 12.31
C PRO A 11 30.13 1.96 11.16
N LEU A 12 30.52 0.74 10.80
CA LEU A 12 29.81 -0.03 9.76
C LEU A 12 28.39 -0.41 10.22
N LEU A 13 28.23 -0.84 11.47
CA LEU A 13 26.92 -1.10 12.06
C LEU A 13 26.07 0.17 12.14
N ALA A 14 26.66 1.27 12.61
CA ALA A 14 25.98 2.57 12.73
C ALA A 14 25.54 3.14 11.38
N THR A 15 26.37 3.01 10.34
CA THR A 15 26.01 3.45 8.99
C THR A 15 24.87 2.62 8.41
N ILE A 16 24.90 1.29 8.59
CA ILE A 16 23.79 0.41 8.14
C ILE A 16 22.49 0.74 8.89
N THR A 17 22.52 0.93 10.21
CA THR A 17 21.31 1.30 10.96
C THR A 17 20.75 2.65 10.52
N ILE A 18 21.60 3.66 10.38
CA ILE A 18 21.18 5.00 9.92
C ILE A 18 20.57 4.91 8.53
N VAL A 19 21.19 4.19 7.60
CA VAL A 19 20.66 3.99 6.24
C VAL A 19 19.31 3.26 6.29
N THR A 20 19.16 2.21 7.11
CA THR A 20 17.88 1.49 7.26
C THR A 20 16.78 2.39 7.80
N ILE A 21 17.07 3.22 8.80
CA ILE A 21 16.10 4.16 9.39
C ILE A 21 15.70 5.24 8.37
N ILE A 22 16.67 5.84 7.67
CA ILE A 22 16.40 6.86 6.65
C ILE A 22 15.53 6.28 5.53
N THR A 23 15.84 5.07 5.05
CA THR A 23 15.04 4.42 3.99
C THR A 23 13.65 4.02 4.46
N TYR A 24 13.49 3.61 5.72
CA TYR A 24 12.19 3.33 6.32
C TYR A 24 11.33 4.60 6.39
N ILE A 25 11.91 5.71 6.85
CA ILE A 25 11.23 7.02 6.87
C ILE A 25 10.89 7.48 5.45
N PHE A 26 11.80 7.33 4.49
CA PHE A 26 11.56 7.67 3.09
C PHE A 26 10.40 6.85 2.50
N THR A 27 10.31 5.57 2.86
CA THR A 27 9.20 4.69 2.46
C THR A 27 7.88 5.09 3.10
N TYR A 28 7.92 5.56 4.35
CA TYR A 28 6.75 6.08 5.04
C TYR A 28 6.25 7.42 4.44
N LEU A 29 7.18 8.33 4.09
CA LEU A 29 6.86 9.64 3.53
C LEU A 29 6.23 9.53 2.13
N ILE A 30 6.67 8.56 1.34
CA ILE A 30 6.07 8.26 0.05
C ILE A 30 4.72 7.57 0.28
N ASN A 31 3.64 8.35 0.24
CA ASN A 31 2.30 7.79 0.23
C ASN A 31 2.07 7.00 -1.08
N ARG A 32 2.16 5.67 -0.97
CA ARG A 32 2.06 4.72 -2.08
C ARG A 32 0.79 4.91 -2.92
N GLU A 33 -0.33 5.22 -2.29
CA GLU A 33 -1.61 5.44 -3.00
C GLU A 33 -1.58 6.72 -3.82
N LYS A 34 -1.03 7.82 -3.27
CA LYS A 34 -0.89 9.08 -4.00
C LYS A 34 0.03 8.94 -5.21
N CYS A 35 1.17 8.27 -5.06
CA CYS A 35 2.10 8.06 -6.17
C CYS A 35 1.51 7.16 -7.27
N SER A 36 0.85 6.07 -6.90
CA SER A 36 0.23 5.18 -7.88
C SER A 36 -0.90 5.86 -8.64
N ASN A 37 -1.78 6.60 -7.95
CA ASN A 37 -2.87 7.35 -8.58
C ASN A 37 -2.34 8.48 -9.49
N TRP A 38 -1.25 9.15 -9.09
CA TRP A 38 -0.60 10.17 -9.91
C TRP A 38 0.01 9.58 -11.19
N ILE A 39 0.68 8.42 -11.11
CA ILE A 39 1.24 7.73 -12.28
C ILE A 39 0.12 7.19 -13.18
N ALA A 40 -0.88 6.54 -12.60
CA ALA A 40 -2.00 5.95 -13.34
C ALA A 40 -2.81 7.02 -14.10
N SER A 41 -3.09 8.16 -13.47
CA SER A 41 -3.81 9.26 -14.14
C SER A 41 -3.02 9.88 -15.30
N LYS A 42 -1.68 9.89 -15.22
CA LYS A 42 -0.82 10.48 -16.26
C LYS A 42 -0.52 9.52 -17.42
N PHE A 43 -0.39 8.22 -17.14
CA PHE A 43 0.07 7.23 -18.12
C PHE A 43 -0.98 6.22 -18.60
N LEU A 44 -2.04 5.97 -17.84
CA LEU A 44 -3.00 4.87 -18.10
C LEU A 44 -4.45 5.34 -18.30
N GLY A 45 -4.65 6.63 -18.57
CA GLY A 45 -5.95 7.11 -19.04
C GLY A 45 -6.28 6.49 -20.39
N ASP A 46 -7.12 5.45 -20.40
CA ASP A 46 -7.69 4.88 -21.62
C ASP A 46 -8.62 5.91 -22.26
N LYS A 47 -8.03 6.74 -23.12
CA LYS A 47 -8.71 7.86 -23.78
C LYS A 47 -9.83 7.36 -24.69
N ASP A 48 -9.68 6.17 -25.26
CA ASP A 48 -10.60 5.63 -26.26
C ASP A 48 -11.87 5.08 -25.61
N SER A 49 -11.75 4.30 -24.52
CA SER A 49 -12.92 3.81 -23.76
C SER A 49 -13.66 4.95 -23.05
N ILE A 50 -12.93 5.94 -22.49
CA ILE A 50 -13.53 7.13 -21.87
C ILE A 50 -14.27 7.97 -22.94
N LYS A 51 -13.68 8.14 -24.13
CA LYS A 51 -14.34 8.84 -25.25
C LYS A 51 -15.60 8.10 -25.68
N LYS A 52 -15.56 6.77 -25.81
CA LYS A 52 -16.73 5.95 -26.14
C LYS A 52 -17.85 6.10 -25.11
N LEU A 53 -17.52 6.09 -23.81
CA LEU A 53 -18.48 6.33 -22.74
C LEU A 53 -19.11 7.73 -22.86
N SER A 54 -18.30 8.75 -23.16
CA SER A 54 -18.79 10.13 -23.34
C SER A 54 -19.73 10.27 -24.55
N VAL A 55 -19.48 9.53 -25.64
CA VAL A 55 -20.33 9.52 -26.84
C VAL A 55 -21.66 8.83 -26.54
N LEU A 56 -21.64 7.63 -25.96
CA LEU A 56 -22.85 6.90 -25.56
C LEU A 56 -23.69 7.69 -24.55
N SER A 57 -23.04 8.39 -23.62
CA SER A 57 -23.74 9.27 -22.66
C SER A 57 -24.45 10.43 -23.35
N LYS A 58 -23.87 11.00 -24.41
CA LYS A 58 -24.51 12.03 -25.23
C LYS A 58 -25.68 11.46 -26.02
N GLU A 59 -25.51 10.30 -26.65
CA GLU A 59 -26.58 9.62 -27.39
C GLU A 59 -27.76 9.26 -26.49
N ARG A 60 -27.50 8.76 -25.28
CA ARG A 60 -28.52 8.50 -24.26
C ARG A 60 -29.33 9.77 -23.97
N ARG A 61 -28.64 10.88 -23.72
CA ARG A 61 -29.30 12.17 -23.43
C ARG A 61 -30.17 12.63 -24.60
N GLN A 62 -29.70 12.46 -25.84
CA GLN A 62 -30.47 12.80 -27.03
C GLN A 62 -31.76 11.97 -27.13
N ILE A 63 -31.68 10.65 -26.88
CA ILE A 63 -32.82 9.74 -26.92
C ILE A 63 -33.80 10.03 -25.77
N GLU A 64 -33.31 10.41 -24.60
CA GLU A 64 -34.15 10.84 -23.47
C GLU A 64 -34.96 12.10 -23.82
N LEU A 65 -34.34 13.08 -24.48
CA LEU A 65 -35.03 14.28 -24.95
C LEU A 65 -36.10 13.92 -25.99
N GLU A 66 -35.78 13.07 -26.96
CA GLU A 66 -36.74 12.59 -27.97
C GLU A 66 -37.92 11.84 -27.34
N ARG A 67 -37.65 10.94 -26.39
CA ARG A 67 -38.71 10.22 -25.67
C ARG A 67 -39.61 11.15 -24.89
N ASN A 68 -39.05 12.18 -24.23
CA ASN A 68 -39.81 13.14 -23.45
C ASN A 68 -40.66 14.08 -24.32
N SER A 69 -40.30 14.26 -25.60
CA SER A 69 -41.07 15.07 -26.56
C SER A 69 -42.32 14.37 -27.12
N ILE A 70 -42.53 13.09 -26.78
CA ILE A 70 -43.56 12.24 -27.37
C ILE A 70 -44.58 11.84 -26.30
N SER A 71 -45.89 11.94 -26.61
CA SER A 71 -46.97 11.38 -25.80
C SER A 71 -46.91 9.85 -25.80
N ALA A 72 -46.80 9.24 -24.62
CA ALA A 72 -46.68 7.80 -24.47
C ALA A 72 -47.95 7.02 -24.86
N GLN A 73 -49.12 7.66 -24.76
CA GLN A 73 -50.42 7.05 -25.07
C GLN A 73 -50.67 7.05 -26.58
N ASP A 74 -50.52 8.20 -27.24
CA ASP A 74 -50.84 8.34 -28.67
C ASP A 74 -49.79 7.70 -29.57
N GLN A 75 -48.53 7.70 -29.15
CA GLN A 75 -47.39 7.19 -29.92
C GLN A 75 -46.71 6.00 -29.22
N TYR A 76 -47.51 5.11 -28.62
CA TYR A 76 -47.01 3.96 -27.84
C TYR A 76 -45.95 3.13 -28.58
N ALA A 77 -46.14 2.89 -29.88
CA ALA A 77 -45.18 2.12 -30.69
C ALA A 77 -43.81 2.81 -30.79
N LYS A 78 -43.77 4.14 -30.96
CA LYS A 78 -42.54 4.93 -31.04
C LYS A 78 -41.91 5.07 -29.64
N TRP A 79 -42.72 5.32 -28.63
CA TRP A 79 -42.30 5.38 -27.23
C TRP A 79 -41.63 4.08 -26.78
N THR A 80 -42.24 2.92 -27.08
CA THR A 80 -41.70 1.60 -26.74
C THR A 80 -40.38 1.31 -27.45
N LYS A 81 -40.24 1.69 -28.73
CA LYS A 81 -38.97 1.57 -29.47
C LYS A 81 -37.86 2.41 -28.85
N LEU A 82 -38.14 3.66 -28.49
CA LEU A 82 -37.19 4.55 -27.82
C LEU A 82 -36.78 4.01 -26.46
N ASN A 83 -37.73 3.50 -25.67
CA ASN A 83 -37.43 2.95 -24.34
C ASN A 83 -36.55 1.69 -24.43
N ARG A 84 -36.79 0.80 -25.41
CA ARG A 84 -35.89 -0.34 -25.67
C ARG A 84 -34.50 0.10 -26.08
N LYS A 85 -34.37 1.17 -26.87
CA LYS A 85 -33.08 1.75 -27.25
C LYS A 85 -32.36 2.35 -26.04
N LEU A 86 -33.08 3.05 -25.17
CA LEU A 86 -32.55 3.62 -23.93
C LEU A 86 -32.05 2.52 -22.99
N ASN A 87 -32.83 1.46 -22.78
CA ASN A 87 -32.41 0.32 -21.97
C ASN A 87 -31.11 -0.31 -22.49
N LYS A 88 -31.02 -0.54 -23.81
CA LYS A 88 -29.77 -1.03 -24.44
C LYS A 88 -28.58 -0.10 -24.20
N LEU A 89 -28.76 1.21 -24.38
CA LEU A 89 -27.68 2.17 -24.11
C LEU A 89 -27.27 2.21 -22.64
N ASN A 90 -28.22 2.09 -21.71
CA ASN A 90 -27.91 2.03 -20.28
C ASN A 90 -27.07 0.79 -19.96
N ASP A 91 -27.45 -0.37 -20.49
CA ASP A 91 -26.71 -1.63 -20.29
C ASP A 91 -25.30 -1.54 -20.88
N GLU A 92 -25.14 -0.88 -22.04
CA GLU A 92 -23.82 -0.63 -22.63
C GLU A 92 -22.97 0.33 -21.78
N ILE A 93 -23.58 1.40 -21.24
CA ILE A 93 -22.88 2.38 -20.39
C ILE A 93 -22.44 1.75 -19.07
N THR A 94 -23.32 1.00 -18.40
CA THR A 94 -22.98 0.32 -17.13
C THR A 94 -21.88 -0.71 -17.36
N GLY A 95 -22.01 -1.54 -18.40
CA GLY A 95 -21.01 -2.54 -18.76
C GLY A 95 -19.65 -1.93 -19.13
N LEU A 96 -19.62 -0.78 -19.82
CA LEU A 96 -18.37 -0.07 -20.11
C LEU A 96 -17.78 0.60 -18.86
N SER A 97 -18.61 1.21 -18.01
CA SER A 97 -18.18 1.83 -16.76
C SER A 97 -17.52 0.81 -15.82
N GLU A 98 -18.13 -0.37 -15.66
CA GLU A 98 -17.58 -1.47 -14.86
C GLU A 98 -16.27 -2.01 -15.43
N LYS A 99 -16.17 -2.14 -16.76
CA LYS A 99 -14.92 -2.52 -17.40
C LYS A 99 -13.83 -1.50 -17.12
N ILE A 100 -14.10 -0.21 -17.32
CA ILE A 100 -13.13 0.87 -17.08
C ILE A 100 -12.69 0.89 -15.61
N SER A 101 -13.62 0.80 -14.65
CA SER A 101 -13.27 0.81 -13.23
C SER A 101 -12.45 -0.42 -12.82
N SER A 102 -12.76 -1.59 -13.39
CA SER A 102 -11.99 -2.82 -13.14
C SER A 102 -10.57 -2.75 -13.72
N GLU A 103 -10.42 -2.22 -14.94
CA GLU A 103 -9.11 -2.08 -15.60
C GLU A 103 -8.27 -1.01 -14.89
N GLN A 104 -8.86 0.12 -14.50
CA GLN A 104 -8.19 1.13 -13.68
C GLN A 104 -7.69 0.56 -12.35
N SER A 105 -8.51 -0.24 -11.67
CA SER A 105 -8.12 -0.89 -10.41
C SER A 105 -6.96 -1.87 -10.60
N LYS A 106 -7.00 -2.69 -11.66
CA LYS A 106 -5.90 -3.62 -12.01
C LYS A 106 -4.61 -2.86 -12.35
N HIS A 107 -4.73 -1.76 -13.07
CA HIS A 107 -3.62 -0.88 -13.45
C HIS A 107 -2.97 -0.22 -12.23
N ILE A 108 -3.77 0.40 -11.35
CA ILE A 108 -3.30 0.98 -10.08
C ILE A 108 -2.60 -0.10 -9.25
N ASN A 109 -3.20 -1.29 -9.10
CA ASN A 109 -2.60 -2.38 -8.35
C ASN A 109 -1.27 -2.88 -8.95
N THR A 110 -1.15 -2.88 -10.27
CA THR A 110 0.07 -3.30 -10.96
C THR A 110 1.17 -2.26 -10.83
N ILE A 111 0.87 -0.98 -11.02
CA ILE A 111 1.81 0.12 -10.75
C ILE A 111 2.25 0.11 -9.30
N SER A 112 1.31 -0.01 -8.36
CA SER A 112 1.59 -0.05 -6.93
C SER A 112 2.53 -1.21 -6.55
N ARG A 113 2.44 -2.35 -7.25
CA ARG A 113 3.38 -3.48 -7.07
C ARG A 113 4.75 -3.19 -7.68
N LEU A 114 4.80 -2.60 -8.88
CA LEU A 114 6.07 -2.20 -9.51
C LEU A 114 6.82 -1.17 -8.67
N ILE A 115 6.14 -0.14 -8.16
CA ILE A 115 6.72 0.86 -7.26
C ILE A 115 7.30 0.18 -6.03
N MET A 116 6.56 -0.74 -5.41
CA MET A 116 7.04 -1.51 -4.25
C MET A 116 8.33 -2.28 -4.57
N ILE A 117 8.40 -2.93 -5.73
CA ILE A 117 9.59 -3.67 -6.15
C ILE A 117 10.74 -2.70 -6.39
N VAL A 118 10.55 -1.65 -7.18
CA VAL A 118 11.59 -0.66 -7.52
C VAL A 118 12.13 0.02 -6.27
N GLN A 119 11.27 0.29 -5.29
CA GLN A 119 11.64 0.93 -4.03
C GLN A 119 12.41 -0.02 -3.11
N ASN A 120 11.97 -1.29 -3.01
CA ASN A 120 12.59 -2.25 -2.09
C ASN A 120 13.80 -2.97 -2.71
N ALA A 121 13.88 -3.08 -4.03
CA ALA A 121 14.95 -3.78 -4.75
C ALA A 121 16.37 -3.30 -4.43
N PRO A 122 16.70 -1.99 -4.47
CA PRO A 122 18.05 -1.53 -4.15
C PRO A 122 18.42 -1.85 -2.70
N MET A 123 17.44 -1.81 -1.79
CA MET A 123 17.67 -2.16 -0.39
C MET A 123 17.97 -3.65 -0.22
N TYR A 124 17.17 -4.53 -0.84
CA TYR A 124 17.45 -5.98 -0.82
C TYR A 124 18.79 -6.30 -1.49
N PHE A 125 19.17 -5.55 -2.52
CA PHE A 125 20.47 -5.70 -3.18
C PHE A 125 21.63 -5.32 -2.25
N VAL A 126 21.57 -4.17 -1.58
CA VAL A 126 22.59 -3.73 -0.60
C VAL A 126 22.65 -4.73 0.57
N LYS A 127 21.50 -5.07 1.14
CA LYS A 127 21.35 -6.08 2.20
C LYS A 127 22.00 -7.42 1.81
N PHE A 128 21.76 -7.87 0.58
CA PHE A 128 22.35 -9.09 0.04
C PHE A 128 23.86 -8.98 -0.15
N TRP A 129 24.35 -7.82 -0.61
CA TRP A 129 25.78 -7.56 -0.80
C TRP A 129 26.56 -7.57 0.53
N TYR A 130 26.03 -6.91 1.56
CA TYR A 130 26.62 -6.87 2.91
C TYR A 130 26.29 -8.12 3.77
N ALA A 131 25.54 -9.09 3.24
CA ALA A 131 25.24 -10.32 3.95
C ALA A 131 26.47 -11.16 4.31
N ARG A 132 27.62 -10.92 3.65
CA ARG A 132 28.89 -11.62 3.87
C ARG A 132 29.74 -11.03 5.00
N THR A 133 29.42 -9.82 5.49
CA THR A 133 30.20 -9.19 6.57
C THR A 133 29.60 -9.51 7.94
N PRO A 134 30.36 -10.07 8.90
CA PRO A 134 29.90 -10.30 10.26
C PRO A 134 29.79 -8.95 11.00
N VAL A 135 28.58 -8.60 11.46
CA VAL A 135 28.30 -7.26 12.05
C VAL A 135 28.37 -7.28 13.58
N LEU A 136 28.06 -8.42 14.20
CA LEU A 136 28.20 -8.61 15.65
C LEU A 136 28.84 -9.97 15.93
N LEU A 137 30.11 -9.94 16.31
CA LEU A 137 30.84 -11.11 16.80
C LEU A 137 30.54 -11.28 18.29
N PHE A 138 29.51 -12.05 18.62
CA PHE A 138 29.12 -12.30 20.02
C PHE A 138 30.12 -13.18 20.79
N ILE A 139 31.09 -13.78 20.11
CA ILE A 139 31.79 -14.97 20.63
C ILE A 139 33.30 -14.79 20.84
N GLN A 140 33.89 -13.62 20.54
CA GLN A 140 35.33 -13.49 20.73
C GLN A 140 35.77 -13.26 22.20
N ASN A 141 34.88 -12.87 23.13
CA ASN A 141 35.31 -12.46 24.49
C ASN A 141 34.48 -12.99 25.69
N THR A 142 33.67 -14.04 25.53
CA THR A 142 32.87 -14.57 26.66
C THR A 142 33.14 -16.06 26.91
N PRO A 143 33.71 -16.44 28.08
CA PRO A 143 34.05 -17.82 28.40
C PRO A 143 32.83 -18.73 28.68
N TYR A 144 31.63 -18.16 28.86
CA TYR A 144 30.39 -18.92 29.02
C TYR A 144 29.62 -18.99 27.70
N SER A 145 29.80 -20.10 26.99
CA SER A 145 28.97 -20.46 25.84
C SER A 145 27.55 -20.81 26.31
N TRP A 146 26.67 -19.82 26.44
CA TRP A 146 25.23 -20.07 26.58
C TRP A 146 24.77 -20.82 25.33
N LYS A 147 24.27 -22.04 25.53
CA LYS A 147 23.79 -22.91 24.45
C LYS A 147 22.53 -22.30 23.83
N ILE A 148 22.72 -21.37 22.89
CA ILE A 148 21.63 -20.90 22.03
C ILE A 148 21.11 -22.14 21.29
N PRO A 149 19.79 -22.44 21.35
CA PRO A 149 19.21 -23.56 20.63
C PRO A 149 19.62 -23.53 19.15
N PHE A 150 20.02 -24.69 18.62
CA PHE A 150 20.46 -24.87 17.23
C PHE A 150 19.63 -24.09 16.19
N PRO A 151 18.27 -24.09 16.23
CA PRO A 151 17.47 -23.34 15.25
C PRO A 151 17.66 -21.82 15.33
N LEU A 152 17.83 -21.26 16.53
CA LEU A 152 18.01 -19.81 16.70
C LEU A 152 19.40 -19.38 16.23
N SER A 153 20.42 -20.19 16.53
CA SER A 153 21.78 -19.97 16.02
C SER A 153 21.86 -20.03 14.49
N TYR A 154 21.02 -20.86 13.87
CA TYR A 154 20.92 -20.97 12.42
C TYR A 154 20.18 -19.77 11.81
N LEU A 155 19.08 -19.33 12.43
CA LEU A 155 18.30 -18.17 11.97
C LEU A 155 19.11 -16.87 12.07
N MET A 156 19.85 -16.68 13.17
CA MET A 156 20.75 -15.53 13.37
C MET A 156 21.91 -15.51 12.36
N ARG A 157 22.26 -16.66 11.78
CA ARG A 157 23.34 -16.83 10.79
C ARG A 157 22.89 -16.70 9.33
N MET A 158 21.59 -16.79 9.05
CA MET A 158 21.03 -16.80 7.68
C MET A 158 21.62 -15.70 6.78
N PRO A 159 21.92 -15.97 5.49
CA PRO A 159 22.30 -17.22 4.81
C PRO A 159 23.84 -17.37 4.62
N MET A 160 24.62 -16.30 4.84
CA MET A 160 26.07 -16.23 4.56
C MET A 160 26.90 -15.81 5.79
N GLY A 161 26.30 -15.78 6.99
CA GLY A 161 26.98 -15.38 8.20
C GLY A 161 28.04 -16.38 8.66
N GLN A 162 29.16 -15.89 9.17
CA GLN A 162 30.15 -16.72 9.85
C GLN A 162 29.51 -17.38 11.08
N ARG A 163 29.98 -18.60 11.43
CA ARG A 163 29.57 -19.28 12.66
C ARG A 163 29.76 -18.30 13.81
N ASN A 164 28.77 -18.20 14.70
CA ASN A 164 28.86 -17.39 15.92
C ASN A 164 28.78 -15.85 15.73
N SER A 165 28.27 -15.39 14.58
CA SER A 165 27.98 -13.97 14.29
C SER A 165 26.51 -13.76 13.95
N VAL A 166 25.99 -12.57 14.24
CA VAL A 166 24.72 -12.10 13.65
C VAL A 166 25.00 -11.54 12.26
N SER A 167 24.19 -11.92 11.28
CA SER A 167 24.27 -11.40 9.92
C SER A 167 23.72 -9.98 9.83
N ALA A 168 24.27 -9.17 8.90
CA ALA A 168 23.75 -7.83 8.59
C ALA A 168 22.25 -7.86 8.23
N LEU A 169 21.82 -8.93 7.57
CA LEU A 169 20.42 -9.17 7.17
C LEU A 169 19.51 -9.31 8.38
N PHE A 170 19.88 -10.17 9.33
CA PHE A 170 19.10 -10.38 10.54
C PHE A 170 19.01 -9.10 11.37
N TRP A 171 20.12 -8.35 11.45
CA TRP A 171 20.14 -7.04 12.11
C TRP A 171 19.19 -6.03 11.45
N CYS A 172 19.21 -5.92 10.11
CA CYS A 172 18.27 -5.05 9.41
C CYS A 172 16.81 -5.46 9.62
N MET A 173 16.50 -6.76 9.58
CA MET A 173 15.15 -7.28 9.86
C MET A 173 14.70 -6.94 11.28
N ALA A 174 15.59 -7.04 12.27
CA ALA A 174 15.28 -6.71 13.65
C ALA A 174 14.97 -5.21 13.82
N VAL A 175 15.79 -4.33 13.23
CA VAL A 175 15.55 -2.88 13.25
C VAL A 175 14.24 -2.53 12.56
N GLU A 176 13.94 -3.12 11.40
CA GLU A 176 12.68 -2.93 10.69
C GLU A 176 11.47 -3.41 11.50
N GLY A 177 11.59 -4.55 12.19
CA GLY A 177 10.55 -5.07 13.07
C GLY A 177 10.24 -4.11 14.22
N VAL A 178 11.28 -3.57 14.88
CA VAL A 178 11.12 -2.58 15.96
C VAL A 178 10.47 -1.30 15.43
N LEU A 179 10.92 -0.78 14.29
CA LEU A 179 10.34 0.41 13.65
C LEU A 179 8.86 0.20 13.28
N SER A 180 8.49 -1.00 12.82
CA SER A 180 7.10 -1.34 12.52
C SER A 180 6.23 -1.35 13.77
N VAL A 181 6.70 -1.92 14.88
CA VAL A 181 5.94 -1.93 16.14
C VAL A 181 5.76 -0.51 16.68
N ILE A 182 6.81 0.31 16.66
CA ILE A 182 6.74 1.71 17.08
C ILE A 182 5.73 2.48 16.22
N HIS A 183 5.74 2.25 14.91
CA HIS A 183 4.81 2.91 13.99
C HIS A 183 3.35 2.51 14.27
N THR A 184 3.05 1.21 14.37
CA THR A 184 1.69 0.73 14.67
C THR A 184 1.22 1.28 16.01
N PHE A 185 2.06 1.21 17.04
CA PHE A 185 1.75 1.78 18.34
C PHE A 185 1.49 3.28 18.27
N GLY A 186 2.31 4.04 17.54
CA GLY A 186 2.13 5.49 17.38
C GLY A 186 0.83 5.86 16.66
N VAL A 187 0.43 5.09 15.64
CA VAL A 187 -0.83 5.29 14.92
C VAL A 187 -2.04 4.93 15.80
N ASP A 188 -1.97 3.81 16.51
CA ASP A 188 -3.05 3.35 17.39
C ASP A 188 -3.22 4.31 18.58
N PHE A 189 -2.11 4.77 19.14
CA PHE A 189 -2.08 5.80 20.16
C PHE A 189 -2.71 7.10 19.63
N TYR A 190 -2.26 7.62 18.49
CA TYR A 190 -2.83 8.83 17.88
C TYR A 190 -4.34 8.71 17.64
N LYS A 191 -4.80 7.59 17.10
CA LYS A 191 -6.24 7.32 16.90
C LYS A 191 -7.00 7.27 18.21
N HIS A 192 -6.45 6.66 19.25
CA HIS A 192 -7.08 6.60 20.57
C HIS A 192 -7.31 8.00 21.17
N PHE A 193 -6.32 8.90 21.05
CA PHE A 193 -6.43 10.27 21.55
C PHE A 193 -7.25 11.21 20.64
N CYS A 194 -7.28 10.98 19.33
CA CYS A 194 -8.04 11.83 18.41
C CYS A 194 -9.50 11.39 18.18
N ASN A 195 -9.82 10.10 18.34
CA ASN A 195 -11.19 9.57 18.16
C ASN A 195 -11.97 9.44 19.47
N THR A 196 -11.58 10.15 20.53
CA THR A 196 -12.43 10.26 21.72
C THR A 196 -13.63 11.16 21.40
N GLU A 197 -14.66 10.62 20.77
CA GLU A 197 -15.96 11.28 20.70
C GLU A 197 -16.52 11.46 22.13
N PRO A 198 -17.16 12.60 22.43
CA PRO A 198 -17.44 13.02 23.78
C PRO A 198 -18.52 12.13 24.41
N ILE A 199 -18.19 11.56 25.57
CA ILE A 199 -19.09 10.85 26.52
C ILE A 199 -20.29 11.74 26.97
N VAL A 200 -20.39 12.99 26.50
CA VAL A 200 -21.37 13.99 26.91
C VAL A 200 -22.75 13.81 26.24
N ALA A 201 -22.88 13.02 25.18
CA ALA A 201 -24.16 12.84 24.48
C ALA A 201 -25.22 12.03 25.26
N GLU A 202 -24.82 11.19 26.23
CA GLU A 202 -25.76 10.36 27.02
C GLU A 202 -26.28 11.03 28.30
N ALA A 203 -25.77 12.20 28.70
CA ALA A 203 -26.14 12.83 29.97
C ALA A 203 -27.37 13.77 29.89
N LYS A 204 -28.02 13.94 28.74
CA LYS A 204 -29.16 14.86 28.58
C LYS A 204 -30.42 14.17 28.06
N ALA A 205 -31.05 13.38 28.92
CA ALA A 205 -32.50 13.13 28.85
C ALA A 205 -33.07 12.69 30.21
N PRO A 206 -33.34 13.63 31.15
CA PRO A 206 -34.33 13.38 32.19
C PRO A 206 -35.72 13.80 31.67
N THR A 207 -36.58 12.79 31.49
CA THR A 207 -38.01 12.80 31.84
C THR A 207 -38.78 14.12 31.64
N GLU A 208 -39.38 14.28 30.46
CA GLU A 208 -40.66 15.00 30.35
C GLU A 208 -41.79 13.97 30.56
N GLU A 209 -42.21 13.85 31.81
CA GLU A 209 -43.42 13.19 32.25
C GLU A 209 -44.62 14.07 31.86
N LYS A 210 -45.41 13.63 30.88
CA LYS A 210 -46.73 14.21 30.59
C LYS A 210 -47.76 13.53 31.49
N ILE A 211 -48.32 14.31 32.43
CA ILE A 211 -49.69 14.16 32.94
C ILE A 211 -50.37 15.51 32.70
#